data_AF-A0A7S0J8D2-F1
#
_entry.id   AF-A0A7S0J8D2-F1
#
_cell.length_a   1.000
_cell.length_b   1.000
_cell.length_c   1.000
_cell.angle_alpha   90.00
_cell.angle_beta   90.00
_cell.angle_gamma   90.00
#
_symmetry.space_group_name_H-M   'P 1'
#
loop_
_entity.id
_entity.type
_entity.pdbx_description
1 polymer ?
#
loop_
_entity_poly.entity_id
_entity_poly.type
_entity_poly.pdbx_seq_one_letter_code
_entity_poly.pdbx_strand_id
1 'polypeptide(L)'
;APPGGAIPSQLPPTAPAALARTAFRFVAAVNIGPLLIRRSAMIKVGGFDEAFSCVGDPGIQLDVELSLQLWRRGYQVGLWYSAVSNGAGGRKSLGSKKQKRLRERN
;
A
#
# COMPACT_ATOMS: atom_id res chain seq x y z
N ALA A 1 13.59 19.01 -21.24
CA ALA A 1 13.98 17.62 -20.92
C ALA A 1 14.48 17.59 -19.48
N PRO A 2 13.90 16.80 -18.56
CA PRO A 2 14.48 16.67 -17.23
C PRO A 2 15.64 15.66 -17.26
N PRO A 3 16.69 15.85 -16.44
CA PRO A 3 17.89 15.01 -16.45
C PRO A 3 17.61 13.61 -15.89
N GLY A 4 18.11 12.60 -16.59
CA GLY A 4 17.99 11.19 -16.25
C GLY A 4 18.79 10.82 -15.00
N GLY A 5 18.15 10.88 -13.84
CA GLY A 5 18.65 10.25 -12.61
C GLY A 5 18.33 8.76 -12.62
N ALA A 6 19.36 7.92 -12.75
CA ALA A 6 19.23 6.48 -12.59
C ALA A 6 18.80 6.13 -11.15
N ILE A 7 17.70 5.39 -11.02
CA ILE A 7 17.22 4.85 -9.73
C ILE A 7 18.16 3.70 -9.34
N PRO A 8 18.80 3.70 -8.15
CA PRO A 8 19.70 2.63 -7.75
C PRO A 8 18.97 1.29 -7.62
N SER A 9 19.43 0.31 -8.40
CA SER A 9 18.84 -1.01 -8.59
C SER A 9 19.41 -2.06 -7.64
N GLN A 10 19.20 -1.93 -6.33
CA GLN A 10 19.62 -2.98 -5.40
C GLN A 10 18.45 -3.48 -4.55
N LEU A 11 17.86 -4.60 -5.00
CA LEU A 11 16.99 -5.45 -4.20
C LEU A 11 17.76 -6.74 -3.88
N PRO A 12 17.81 -7.22 -2.62
CA PRO A 12 18.53 -8.45 -2.26
C PRO A 12 17.91 -9.72 -2.89
N PRO A 13 18.71 -10.78 -3.11
CA PRO A 13 18.38 -11.88 -4.01
C PRO A 13 17.61 -13.01 -3.32
N THR A 14 16.35 -12.82 -2.94
CA THR A 14 15.50 -13.96 -2.47
C THR A 14 14.00 -13.86 -2.80
N ALA A 15 13.56 -12.87 -3.57
CA ALA A 15 12.18 -12.84 -4.06
C ALA A 15 12.08 -13.49 -5.46
N PRO A 16 11.10 -14.38 -5.73
CA PRO A 16 10.95 -14.99 -7.06
C PRO A 16 10.75 -13.89 -8.12
N ALA A 17 11.65 -13.88 -9.11
CA ALA A 17 11.88 -12.81 -10.10
C ALA A 17 10.67 -12.39 -10.95
N ALA A 18 9.56 -13.15 -10.91
CA ALA A 18 8.36 -12.85 -11.68
C ALA A 18 7.53 -11.67 -11.11
N LEU A 19 7.58 -11.43 -9.79
CA LEU A 19 6.77 -10.38 -9.15
C LEU A 19 7.52 -9.04 -8.98
N ALA A 20 8.85 -9.05 -9.02
CA ALA A 20 9.69 -7.85 -8.98
C ALA A 20 9.64 -6.98 -10.26
N ARG A 21 8.78 -7.33 -11.23
CA ARG A 21 8.71 -6.70 -12.55
C ARG A 21 7.71 -5.56 -12.67
N THR A 22 6.91 -5.28 -11.64
CA THR A 22 5.99 -4.14 -11.69
C THR A 22 6.79 -2.86 -11.44
N ALA A 23 7.19 -2.21 -12.54
CA ALA A 23 7.77 -0.88 -12.50
C ALA A 23 6.82 0.08 -11.75
N PHE A 24 7.40 1.06 -11.06
CA PHE A 24 6.63 2.10 -10.39
C PHE A 24 5.71 2.81 -11.40
N ARG A 25 4.44 2.98 -11.04
CA ARG A 25 3.44 3.64 -11.90
C ARG A 25 2.63 4.62 -11.09
N PHE A 26 2.38 5.80 -11.66
CA PHE A 26 1.39 6.72 -11.12
C PHE A 26 -0.01 6.16 -11.32
N VAL A 27 -0.83 6.23 -10.27
CA VAL A 27 -2.19 5.69 -10.25
C VAL A 27 -3.13 6.68 -9.58
N ALA A 28 -4.42 6.62 -9.92
CA ALA A 28 -5.43 7.48 -9.31
C ALA A 28 -5.60 7.20 -7.82
N ALA A 29 -5.61 5.92 -7.45
CA ALA A 29 -5.69 5.46 -6.06
C ALA A 29 -5.05 4.08 -5.89
N VAL A 30 -4.65 3.77 -4.66
CA VAL A 30 -4.16 2.44 -4.25
C VAL A 30 -5.12 1.83 -3.25
N ASN A 31 -5.22 0.50 -3.24
CA ASN A 31 -5.98 -0.21 -2.22
C ASN A 31 -5.16 -0.36 -0.92
N ILE A 32 -5.81 -0.53 0.23
CA ILE A 32 -5.12 -0.63 1.52
C ILE A 32 -4.15 -1.83 1.54
N GLY A 33 -2.90 -1.52 1.85
CA GLY A 33 -1.75 -2.41 1.84
C GLY A 33 -0.59 -1.73 2.55
N PRO A 34 0.66 -2.15 2.31
CA PRO A 34 1.81 -1.41 2.80
C PRO A 34 1.87 -0.05 2.11
N LEU A 35 1.48 0.99 2.85
CA LEU A 35 1.54 2.38 2.41
C LEU A 35 2.80 3.03 2.97
N LEU A 36 3.56 3.68 2.09
CA LEU A 36 4.70 4.51 2.45
C LEU A 36 4.37 5.94 2.08
N ILE A 37 4.21 6.79 3.09
CA ILE A 37 3.84 8.19 2.92
C ILE A 37 4.82 9.03 3.73
N ARG A 38 5.31 10.12 3.13
CA ARG A 38 6.13 11.09 3.85
C ARG A 38 5.31 11.66 5.01
N ARG A 39 5.87 11.63 6.23
CA ARG A 39 5.20 12.18 7.42
C ARG A 39 4.66 13.59 7.21
N SER A 40 5.44 14.45 6.55
CA SER A 40 5.04 15.83 6.24
C SER A 40 3.83 15.90 5.31
N ALA A 41 3.73 15.01 4.31
CA ALA A 41 2.57 14.91 3.43
C ALA A 41 1.34 14.42 4.21
N MET A 42 1.49 13.41 5.07
CA MET A 42 0.40 12.87 5.89
C MET A 42 -0.20 13.93 6.82
N ILE A 43 0.65 14.71 7.49
CA ILE A 43 0.19 15.81 8.37
C ILE A 43 -0.48 16.91 7.54
N LYS A 44 0.08 17.27 6.37
CA LYS A 44 -0.47 18.32 5.52
C LYS A 44 -1.83 17.97 4.91
N VAL A 45 -2.08 16.69 4.65
CA VAL A 45 -3.38 16.24 4.12
C VAL A 45 -4.46 16.10 5.19
N GLY A 46 -4.09 16.15 6.48
CA GLY A 46 -5.01 15.99 7.61
C GLY A 46 -5.12 14.54 8.09
N GLY A 47 -4.30 13.63 7.57
CA GLY A 47 -4.35 12.22 7.90
C GLY A 47 -5.50 11.48 7.24
N PHE A 48 -6.05 10.51 7.96
CA PHE A 48 -7.23 9.76 7.56
C PHE A 48 -8.50 10.47 8.02
N ASP A 49 -9.56 10.43 7.22
CA ASP A 49 -10.86 10.94 7.64
C ASP A 49 -11.48 10.00 8.68
N GLU A 50 -11.48 10.43 9.94
CA GLU A 50 -12.06 9.68 11.07
C GLU A 50 -13.60 9.68 11.03
N ALA A 51 -14.23 10.55 10.24
CA ALA A 51 -15.68 10.55 10.04
C ALA A 51 -16.13 9.54 8.95
N PHE A 52 -15.18 8.88 8.28
CA PHE A 52 -15.49 7.97 7.17
C PHE A 52 -16.25 6.71 7.61
N SER A 53 -16.04 6.26 8.85
CA SER A 53 -16.70 5.07 9.42
C SER A 53 -16.82 5.21 10.94
N CYS A 54 -17.89 4.66 11.52
CA CYS A 54 -18.04 4.59 12.96
C CYS A 54 -16.93 3.71 13.58
N VAL A 55 -16.64 3.95 14.86
CA VAL A 55 -15.69 3.13 15.63
C VAL A 55 -16.19 1.69 15.67
N GLY A 56 -15.39 0.76 15.13
CA GLY A 56 -15.72 -0.67 15.04
C GLY A 56 -16.24 -1.11 13.68
N ASP A 57 -16.65 -0.17 12.82
CA ASP A 57 -17.11 -0.48 11.47
C ASP A 57 -15.94 -0.46 10.46
N PRO A 58 -15.98 -1.31 9.41
CA PRO A 58 -14.93 -1.36 8.41
C PRO A 58 -14.98 -0.12 7.50
N GLY A 59 -13.97 0.75 7.63
CA GLY A 59 -13.76 1.89 6.72
C GLY A 59 -13.23 1.49 5.34
N ILE A 60 -14.11 0.92 4.50
CA ILE A 60 -13.79 0.54 3.12
C ILE A 60 -13.47 1.79 2.31
N GLN A 61 -12.39 1.81 1.51
CA GLN A 61 -11.96 2.94 0.66
C GLN A 61 -11.32 4.14 1.39
N LEU A 62 -11.00 4.01 2.68
CA LEU A 62 -10.22 5.03 3.41
C LEU A 62 -8.91 5.41 2.70
N ASP A 63 -8.21 4.41 2.15
CA ASP A 63 -6.99 4.50 1.35
C ASP A 63 -7.19 5.19 -0.01
N VAL A 64 -8.38 5.04 -0.60
CA VAL A 64 -8.76 5.70 -1.86
C VAL A 64 -9.02 7.18 -1.61
N GLU A 65 -9.74 7.51 -0.54
CA GLU A 65 -9.98 8.90 -0.09
C GLU A 65 -8.63 9.62 0.11
N LEU A 66 -7.72 9.02 0.88
CA LEU A 66 -6.40 9.57 1.12
C LEU A 66 -5.61 9.79 -0.18
N SER A 67 -5.70 8.84 -1.11
CA SER A 67 -5.04 8.95 -2.43
C SER A 67 -5.55 10.17 -3.21
N LEU A 68 -6.85 10.40 -3.21
CA LEU A 68 -7.47 11.55 -3.88
C LEU A 68 -7.08 12.87 -3.20
N GLN A 69 -7.04 12.91 -1.86
CA GLN A 69 -6.60 14.08 -1.11
C GLN A 69 -5.15 14.47 -1.37
N LEU A 70 -4.27 13.47 -1.57
CA LEU A 70 -2.88 13.68 -1.96
C LEU A 70 -2.78 14.32 -3.34
N TRP A 71 -3.49 13.79 -4.35
CA TRP A 71 -3.55 14.39 -5.69
C TRP A 71 -4.07 15.82 -5.67
N ARG A 72 -5.16 16.09 -4.93
CA ARG A 72 -5.72 17.44 -4.79
C ARG A 72 -4.78 18.46 -4.15
N ARG A 73 -3.79 18.00 -3.35
CA ARG A 73 -2.79 18.85 -2.68
C ARG A 73 -1.45 18.89 -3.43
N GLY A 74 -1.40 18.41 -4.67
CA GLY A 74 -0.22 18.45 -5.53
C GLY A 74 0.80 17.36 -5.26
N TYR A 75 0.44 16.33 -4.48
CA TYR A 75 1.24 15.13 -4.35
C TYR A 75 0.91 14.13 -5.46
N GLN A 76 1.81 13.16 -5.64
CA GLN A 76 1.61 12.07 -6.59
C GLN A 76 1.48 10.76 -5.83
N VAL A 77 0.55 9.92 -6.28
CA VAL A 77 0.35 8.58 -5.74
C VAL A 77 0.87 7.58 -6.76
N GLY A 78 1.63 6.59 -6.28
CA GLY A 78 2.20 5.58 -7.14
C GLY A 78 2.12 4.18 -6.54
N LEU A 79 1.95 3.21 -7.43
CA LEU A 79 2.00 1.80 -7.12
C LEU A 79 3.43 1.31 -7.31
N TRP A 80 3.94 0.63 -6.30
CA TRP A 80 5.23 -0.05 -6.32
C TRP A 80 5.08 -1.50 -5.88
N TYR A 81 6.02 -2.35 -6.27
CA TYR A 81 6.08 -3.72 -5.76
C TYR A 81 6.90 -3.75 -4.47
N SER A 82 6.24 -4.02 -3.34
CA SER A 82 6.85 -3.99 -2.02
C SER A 82 7.51 -5.30 -1.58
N ALA A 83 7.39 -6.38 -2.37
CA ALA A 83 7.86 -7.74 -2.05
C ALA A 83 7.34 -8.32 -0.72
N VAL A 84 6.40 -7.65 -0.05
CA VAL A 84 5.72 -8.18 1.12
C VAL A 84 4.64 -9.17 0.69
N SER A 85 4.52 -10.25 1.43
CA SER A 85 3.49 -11.25 1.23
C SER A 85 2.31 -10.97 2.17
N ASN A 86 1.10 -11.31 1.73
CA ASN A 86 -0.09 -11.22 2.57
C ASN A 86 0.09 -12.10 3.81
N GLY A 87 -0.06 -11.50 5.00
CA GLY A 87 -0.10 -12.23 6.27
C GLY A 87 -1.39 -13.05 6.47
N ALA A 88 -1.51 -13.65 7.65
CA ALA A 88 -2.65 -14.48 8.04
C ALA A 88 -3.88 -13.63 8.40
N GLY A 89 -4.52 -13.04 7.39
CA GLY A 89 -5.71 -12.20 7.60
C GLY A 89 -6.46 -11.76 6.32
N GLY A 90 -5.89 -11.97 5.13
CA GLY A 90 -6.55 -11.60 3.88
C GLY A 90 -7.75 -12.49 3.54
N ARG A 91 -8.55 -12.11 2.53
CA ARG A 91 -9.76 -12.85 2.07
C ARG A 91 -9.56 -14.36 1.85
N LYS A 92 -8.33 -14.80 1.53
CA LYS A 92 -7.94 -16.20 1.34
C LYS A 92 -7.69 -16.98 2.66
N SER A 93 -7.68 -16.30 3.81
CA SER A 93 -7.41 -16.91 5.13
C SER A 93 -8.57 -17.75 5.66
N LEU A 94 -9.81 -17.47 5.23
CA LEU A 94 -11.00 -18.23 5.66
C LEU A 94 -11.09 -19.62 5.00
N GLY A 95 -10.51 -19.80 3.81
CA GLY A 95 -10.59 -21.06 3.06
C GLY A 95 -9.36 -21.97 3.15
N SER A 96 -8.25 -21.51 3.73
CA SER A 96 -6.98 -22.26 3.74
C SER A 96 -6.60 -22.73 5.14
N LYS A 97 -6.62 -24.06 5.36
CA LYS A 97 -6.18 -24.69 6.63
C LYS A 97 -4.77 -24.24 7.05
N LYS A 98 -3.87 -24.00 6.08
CA LYS A 98 -2.51 -23.52 6.32
C LYS A 98 -2.49 -22.09 6.87
N GLN A 99 -3.31 -21.20 6.32
CA GLN A 99 -3.43 -19.81 6.77
C GLN A 99 -4.13 -19.69 8.13
N LYS A 100 -5.13 -20.56 8.40
CA LYS A 100 -5.76 -20.65 9.73
C LYS A 100 -4.73 -21.01 10.81
N ARG A 101 -3.88 -22.01 10.58
CA ARG A 101 -2.79 -22.37 11.50
C ARG A 101 -1.75 -21.26 11.69
N LEU A 102 -1.46 -20.50 10.64
CA LEU A 102 -0.57 -19.33 10.73
C LEU A 102 -1.17 -18.20 11.59
N ARG A 103 -2.50 -18.06 11.62
CA ARG A 103 -3.20 -17.09 12.47
C ARG A 103 -3.23 -17.52 13.94
N GLU A 104 -3.44 -18.80 14.22
CA GLU A 104 -3.50 -19.34 15.60
C GLU A 104 -2.13 -19.38 16.31
N ARG A 105 -1.03 -19.27 15.55
CA ARG A 105 0.34 -19.35 16.07
C ARG A 105 0.94 -17.98 16.42
N ASN A 106 0.30 -16.88 15.98
CA ASN A 106 0.73 -15.50 16.25
C ASN A 106 -0.19 -14.88 17.30
#